data_AF-R3WQI3-F1
#
_entry.id   AF-R3WQI3-F1
#
_cell.length_a   1.000
_cell.length_b   1.000
_cell.length_c   1.000
_cell.angle_alpha   90.00
_cell.angle_beta   90.00
_cell.angle_gamma   90.00
#
_symmetry.space_group_name_H-M   'P 1'
#
loop_
_entity.id
_entity.type
_entity.pdbx_description
1 polymer ?
#
loop_
_entity_poly.entity_id
_entity_poly.type
_entity_poly.pdbx_seq_one_letter_code
_entity_poly.pdbx_strand_id
1 'polypeptide(L)' 'MRKLQLLMTNYHQSPKYNSYKGTVGKVAQSLVKRRFEISVLHPKMIIDTTEFKYYEEGVVKKTYLNPFLNLFNW' A
#
# COMPACT_ATOMS: atom_id res chain seq x y z
N MET A 1 9.40 26.77 -19.38
CA MET A 1 8.38 26.91 -18.32
C MET A 1 8.02 28.39 -18.08
N ARG A 2 7.27 29.03 -18.98
CA ARG A 2 6.81 30.44 -18.82
C ARG A 2 5.37 30.66 -19.30
N LYS A 3 4.59 29.58 -19.49
CA LYS A 3 3.26 29.60 -20.13
C LYS A 3 2.09 29.22 -19.22
N LEU A 4 2.33 28.73 -17.99
CA LEU A 4 1.26 28.15 -17.15
C LEU A 4 1.04 28.83 -15.79
N GLN A 5 1.79 29.88 -15.42
CA GLN A 5 1.62 30.60 -14.13
C GLN A 5 1.46 29.71 -12.87
N LEU A 6 1.96 28.47 -12.90
CA LEU A 6 1.98 27.56 -11.77
C LEU A 6 3.14 27.95 -10.84
N LEU A 7 3.02 29.10 -10.20
CA LEU A 7 3.97 29.51 -9.17
C LEU A 7 3.45 28.93 -7.84
N MET A 8 4.12 27.87 -7.37
CA MET A 8 3.79 27.21 -6.12
C MET A 8 4.11 28.16 -4.97
N THR A 9 3.10 28.84 -4.44
CA THR A 9 3.23 29.87 -3.38
C THR A 9 3.31 29.29 -1.97
N ASN A 10 2.86 28.05 -1.77
CA ASN A 10 2.82 27.40 -0.46
C ASN A 10 3.43 26.00 -0.54
N TYR A 11 4.73 25.91 -0.23
CA TYR A 11 5.41 24.65 0.03
C TYR A 11 5.28 24.31 1.52
N HIS A 12 4.39 23.37 1.83
CA HIS A 12 4.28 22.83 3.18
C HIS A 12 5.18 21.60 3.28
N GLN A 13 6.26 21.71 4.04
CA GLN A 13 7.10 20.55 4.33
C GLN A 13 6.31 19.61 5.25
N SER A 14 6.09 18.38 4.82
CA SER A 14 5.45 17.37 5.65
C SER A 14 6.35 17.11 6.88
N PRO A 15 5.77 16.99 8.08
CA PRO A 15 6.55 16.64 9.26
C PRO A 15 7.24 15.30 9.05
N LYS A 16 8.44 15.16 9.63
CA LYS A 16 9.21 13.92 9.59
C LYS A 16 8.34 12.77 10.14
N TYR A 17 8.12 11.75 9.33
CA TYR A 17 7.35 10.58 9.73
C TYR A 17 8.10 9.83 10.84
N ASN A 18 7.51 9.79 12.04
CA ASN A 18 8.05 9.09 13.19
C ASN A 18 7.18 7.87 13.50
N SER A 19 7.44 6.74 12.84
CA SER A 19 6.83 5.46 13.23
C SER A 19 7.51 4.88 14.46
N TYR A 20 6.74 4.51 15.47
CA TYR A 20 7.24 3.72 16.59
C TYR A 20 7.66 2.33 16.13
N LYS A 21 8.93 1.97 16.35
CA LYS A 21 9.50 0.65 16.03
C LYS A 21 9.92 -0.05 17.32
N GLY A 22 8.95 -0.32 18.19
CA GLY A 22 9.16 -1.12 19.40
C GLY A 22 8.14 -2.24 19.50
N THR A 23 8.40 -3.20 20.38
CA THR A 23 7.53 -4.35 20.61
C THR A 23 6.44 -3.95 21.62
N VAL A 24 5.29 -3.44 21.16
CA VAL A 24 4.14 -3.24 22.07
C VAL A 24 3.35 -4.54 22.17
N GLY A 25 3.38 -5.19 23.34
CA GLY A 25 2.57 -6.37 23.63
C GLY A 25 3.08 -7.69 23.04
N LYS A 26 2.22 -8.72 23.08
CA LYS A 26 2.52 -10.07 22.58
C LYS A 26 2.45 -10.08 21.05
N VAL A 27 3.61 -10.14 20.40
CA VAL A 27 3.71 -10.30 18.94
C VAL A 27 3.04 -11.61 18.56
N ALA A 28 1.99 -11.54 17.74
CA ALA A 28 1.35 -12.73 17.20
C ALA A 28 2.39 -13.56 16.43
N GLN A 29 2.34 -14.89 16.58
CA GLN A 29 3.21 -15.76 15.80
C GLN A 29 2.92 -15.54 14.31
N SER A 30 3.98 -15.38 13.51
CA SER A 30 3.85 -15.26 12.06
C SER A 30 3.38 -16.61 11.49
N LEU A 31 2.05 -16.78 11.39
CA LEU A 31 1.42 -18.01 10.89
C LEU A 31 1.83 -18.33 9.45
N VAL A 32 2.09 -17.28 8.66
CA VAL A 32 2.52 -17.39 7.26
C VAL A 32 3.96 -17.91 7.14
N LYS A 33 4.75 -17.92 8.24
CA LYS A 33 6.21 -18.17 8.24
C LYS A 33 6.81 -17.58 6.97
N ARG A 34 6.80 -16.24 6.88
CA ARG A 34 7.21 -15.41 5.74
C ARG A 34 8.55 -15.87 5.14
N ARG A 35 8.50 -16.92 4.32
CA ARG A 35 9.55 -17.36 3.40
C ARG A 35 9.37 -16.48 2.18
N PHE A 36 9.96 -15.29 2.27
CA PHE A 36 9.97 -14.31 1.20
C PHE A 36 10.94 -14.68 0.08
N GLU A 37 11.87 -15.58 0.36
CA GLU A 37 12.77 -16.16 -0.63
C GLU A 37 12.16 -17.43 -1.21
N ILE A 38 11.98 -17.44 -2.53
CA ILE A 38 11.43 -18.55 -3.29
C ILE A 38 12.31 -18.72 -4.52
N SER A 39 12.90 -19.91 -4.70
CA SER A 39 13.83 -20.20 -5.81
C SER A 39 13.13 -20.63 -7.12
N VAL A 40 11.82 -20.81 -7.10
CA VAL A 40 11.02 -21.32 -8.24
C VAL A 40 9.90 -20.33 -8.56
N LEU A 41 9.59 -20.17 -9.85
CA LEU A 41 8.54 -19.28 -10.35
C LEU A 41 7.13 -19.85 -10.08
N HIS A 42 6.19 -19.02 -9.61
CA HIS A 42 4.77 -19.34 -9.35
C HIS A 42 4.33 -20.29 -8.20
N PRO A 43 5.15 -20.70 -7.21
CA PRO A 43 4.69 -21.65 -6.18
C PRO A 43 3.75 -21.02 -5.14
N LYS A 44 3.66 -19.69 -5.06
CA LYS A 44 2.73 -18.96 -4.20
C LYS A 44 2.23 -17.71 -4.91
N MET A 45 0.93 -17.66 -5.17
CA MET A 45 0.23 -16.46 -5.61
C MET A 45 -0.55 -15.91 -4.42
N ILE A 46 -0.44 -14.59 -4.19
CA ILE A 46 -1.22 -13.89 -3.17
C ILE A 46 -2.25 -13.01 -3.87
N ILE A 47 -3.44 -12.92 -3.27
CA ILE A 47 -4.51 -12.02 -3.68
C ILE A 47 -4.90 -11.21 -2.45
N ASP A 48 -4.85 -9.89 -2.57
CA ASP A 48 -5.24 -8.98 -1.49
C ASP A 48 -6.56 -8.28 -1.85
N THR A 49 -7.65 -8.57 -1.13
CA THR A 49 -8.93 -7.90 -1.37
C THR A 49 -8.94 -6.50 -0.76
N THR A 50 -8.95 -5.48 -1.62
CA THR A 50 -9.01 -4.07 -1.19
C THR A 50 -10.34 -3.44 -1.57
N GLU A 51 -11.08 -2.92 -0.58
CA GLU A 51 -12.29 -2.12 -0.79
C GLU A 51 -11.91 -0.65 -1.02
N PHE A 52 -12.28 -0.11 -2.17
CA PHE A 52 -12.21 1.31 -2.49
C PHE A 52 -13.60 1.92 -2.39
N LYS A 53 -13.72 2.99 -1.61
CA LYS A 53 -14.91 3.85 -1.61
C LYS A 53 -14.58 5.11 -2.40
N TYR A 54 -15.43 5.45 -3.36
CA TYR A 54 -15.30 6.69 -4.11
C TYR A 54 -16.66 7.38 -4.21
N TYR A 55 -16.61 8.69 -4.44
CA TYR A 55 -17.78 9.55 -4.58
C TYR A 55 -18.00 9.81 -6.06
N GLU A 56 -19.20 9.54 -6.54
CA GLU A 56 -19.63 9.87 -7.89
C GLU A 56 -21.00 10.55 -7.78
N GLU A 57 -21.09 11.80 -8.24
CA GLU A 57 -22.34 12.60 -8.24
C GLU A 57 -23.07 12.65 -6.88
N GLY A 58 -22.31 12.68 -5.78
CA GLY A 58 -22.87 12.71 -4.41
C GLY A 58 -23.32 11.35 -3.87
N VAL A 59 -23.17 10.27 -4.65
CA VAL A 59 -23.43 8.90 -4.22
C VAL A 59 -22.10 8.20 -3.90
N VAL A 60 -22.04 7.53 -2.75
CA VAL A 60 -20.88 6.71 -2.37
C VAL A 60 -20.99 5.36 -3.06
N LYS A 61 -20.02 5.04 -3.91
CA LYS A 61 -19.89 3.74 -4.57
C LYS A 61 -18.73 2.95 -3.96
N LYS A 62 -18.87 1.62 -4.02
CA LYS A 62 -17.86 0.66 -3.57
C LYS A 62 -17.34 -0.13 -4.75
N THR A 63 -16.03 -0.25 -4.84
CA THR A 63 -15.33 -1.10 -5.81
C THR A 63 -14.34 -1.98 -5.08
N TYR A 64 -14.23 -3.23 -5.50
CA TYR A 64 -13.30 -4.20 -4.92
C TYR A 64 -12.22 -4.51 -5.95
N LEU A 65 -10.96 -4.34 -5.55
CA LEU A 65 -9.80 -4.73 -6.33
C LEU A 65 -9.20 -5.99 -5.73
N ASN A 66 -8.84 -6.94 -6.59
CA ASN A 66 -8.11 -8.14 -6.23
C ASN A 66 -6.88 -8.23 -7.15
N PRO A 67 -5.73 -7.64 -6.78
CA PRO A 67 -4.51 -7.79 -7.55
C PRO A 67 -3.93 -9.19 -7.34
N PHE A 68 -3.42 -9.80 -8.41
CA PHE A 68 -2.64 -11.02 -8.33
C PHE A 68 -1.16 -10.67 -8.16
N LEU A 69 -0.57 -11.11 -7.06
CA LEU A 69 0.84 -10.85 -6.73
C LEU A 69 1.66 -12.14 -6.83
N ASN A 70 2.73 -12.08 -7.60
CA ASN A 70 3.76 -13.11 -7.66
C ASN A 70 4.91 -12.72 -6.73
N LEU A 71 5.19 -13.56 -5.73
CA LEU A 71 6.24 -13.32 -4.72
C LEU A 71 7.66 -13.63 -5.21
N PHE A 72 7.86 -13.89 -6.49
CA PHE A 72 9.16 -14.29 -7.05
C PHE A 72 10.17 -13.13 -7.19
N ASN A 73 9.72 -11.87 -7.24
CA ASN A 73 10.61 -10.71 -7.37
C ASN A 73 10.76 -9.99 -6.02
N TRP A 74 11.93 -10.14 -5.39
CA TRP A 74 12.43 -9.29 -4.32
C TRP A 74 13.70 -8.57 -4.76
#